data_AF-G9ZQ42-F1
#
_entry.id   AF-G9ZQ42-F1
#
_cell.length_a   1.000
_cell.length_b   1.000
_cell.length_c   1.000
_cell.angle_alpha   90.00
_cell.angle_beta   90.00
_cell.angle_gamma   90.00
#
_symmetry.space_group_name_H-M   'P 1'
#
loop_
_entity.id
_entity.type
_entity.pdbx_description
1 polymer ?
#
loop_
_entity_poly.entity_id
_entity_poly.type
_entity_poly.pdbx_seq_one_letter_code
_entity_poly.pdbx_strand_id
1 'polypeptide(L)'
;MEKIHTPDIKTIQEVAGYLKIPADRTIKTMLYIADEKPVVVLVRGDYEVNDVKLKNYLDADFLDLADDSQAMKFLGADFGSLGPVNLPKDMLVLADQRISYMKNAVVGANQNNYHYINANVDRDFKVDKFSDLAIVHEGELSPDGKGNLKFTRGIEIGHIFKLGTRYSENFGANILDENGRSQPIIMGSYGIGISRLLSAISEQNADEDGLIWPETVAPFDVHVIPINYKDTEQEKIASNIEDKLGRMGLSVLVDDRNERPGVKFADADLIGIPLRVTIGKQTVDEGAIEIKLRKTSEIVKTTMSDVAPTVNSLLKRKF
;
A
#
# COMPACT_ATOMS: atom_id res chain seq x y z
N MET A 1 37.63 14.36 18.78
CA MET A 1 36.59 15.00 17.96
C MET A 1 37.07 16.39 17.58
N GLU A 2 36.78 16.87 16.38
CA GLU A 2 37.17 18.20 15.87
C GLU A 2 35.94 18.91 15.30
N LYS A 3 35.80 20.22 15.53
CA LYS A 3 34.71 21.03 14.99
C LYS A 3 35.15 21.68 13.68
N ILE A 4 34.33 21.55 12.64
CA ILE A 4 34.62 22.08 11.31
C ILE A 4 33.48 22.99 10.85
N HIS A 5 33.83 24.03 10.09
CA HIS A 5 32.88 24.94 9.48
C HIS A 5 32.33 24.34 8.18
N THR A 6 31.01 24.27 8.07
CA THR A 6 30.25 23.70 6.94
C THR A 6 29.15 24.70 6.54
N PRO A 7 29.52 25.81 5.89
CA PRO A 7 28.58 26.88 5.55
C PRO A 7 27.55 26.40 4.52
N ASP A 8 26.29 26.73 4.76
CA ASP A 8 25.17 26.47 3.84
C ASP A 8 24.96 24.98 3.47
N ILE A 9 25.46 24.07 4.31
CA ILE A 9 25.32 22.62 4.16
C ILE A 9 24.25 22.13 5.14
N LYS A 10 23.18 21.53 4.62
CA LYS A 10 22.01 21.12 5.42
C LYS A 10 21.68 19.63 5.34
N THR A 11 22.00 18.99 4.22
CA THR A 11 21.66 17.58 3.99
C THR A 11 22.86 16.66 4.20
N ILE A 12 22.61 15.38 4.46
CA ILE A 12 23.68 14.39 4.58
C ILE A 12 24.50 14.28 3.30
N GLN A 13 23.85 14.34 2.14
CA GLN A 13 24.53 14.27 0.84
C GLN A 13 25.49 15.44 0.66
N GLU A 14 25.10 16.65 1.07
CA GLU A 14 25.98 17.83 1.04
C GLU A 14 27.15 17.70 2.03
N VAL A 15 26.90 17.24 3.27
CA VAL A 15 27.96 17.01 4.27
C VAL A 15 28.97 15.97 3.75
N ALA A 16 28.46 14.84 3.26
CA ALA A 16 29.26 13.76 2.72
C ALA A 16 30.09 14.22 1.51
N GLY A 17 29.47 14.96 0.58
CA GLY A 17 30.13 15.53 -0.58
C GLY A 17 31.22 16.55 -0.23
N TYR A 18 30.92 17.47 0.69
CA TYR A 18 31.86 18.50 1.15
C TYR A 18 33.09 17.88 1.82
N LEU A 19 32.89 16.87 2.67
CA LEU A 19 33.96 16.18 3.40
C LEU A 19 34.63 15.06 2.61
N LYS A 20 34.13 14.74 1.41
CA LYS A 20 34.60 13.64 0.56
C LYS A 20 34.60 12.30 1.30
N ILE A 21 33.52 12.02 2.03
CA ILE A 21 33.29 10.77 2.76
C ILE A 21 31.98 10.12 2.28
N PRO A 22 31.82 8.79 2.45
CA PRO A 22 30.53 8.15 2.25
C PRO A 22 29.50 8.58 3.30
N ALA A 23 28.22 8.59 2.92
CA ALA A 23 27.10 8.97 3.81
C ALA A 23 27.00 8.07 5.06
N ASP A 24 27.44 6.81 4.96
CA ASP A 24 27.46 5.85 6.06
C ASP A 24 28.45 6.21 7.20
N ARG A 25 29.28 7.24 7.01
CA ARG A 25 30.13 7.83 8.06
C ARG A 25 29.49 9.01 8.79
N THR A 26 28.29 9.40 8.40
CA THR A 26 27.55 10.49 9.05
C THR A 26 26.43 9.92 9.93
N ILE A 27 26.00 10.68 10.95
CA ILE A 27 24.83 10.35 11.77
C ILE A 27 23.83 11.49 11.64
N LYS A 28 22.61 11.15 11.20
CA LYS A 28 21.46 12.07 11.25
C LYS A 28 20.97 12.17 12.68
N THR A 29 20.78 13.40 13.14
CA THR A 29 20.15 13.69 14.42
C THR A 29 18.78 14.27 14.15
N MET A 30 17.74 13.51 14.46
CA MET A 30 16.35 13.92 14.32
C MET A 30 15.79 14.28 15.69
N LEU A 31 15.07 15.40 15.78
CA LEU A 31 14.35 15.79 16.98
C LEU A 31 12.87 15.51 16.77
N TYR A 32 12.29 14.69 17.65
CA TYR A 32 10.87 14.39 17.69
C TYR A 32 10.25 14.95 18.97
N ILE A 33 8.95 15.20 18.94
CA ILE A 33 8.13 15.48 20.11
C ILE A 33 7.20 14.29 20.31
N ALA A 34 7.40 13.54 21.40
CA ALA A 34 6.58 12.41 21.79
C ALA A 34 5.81 12.78 23.07
N ASP A 35 4.48 12.83 23.01
CA ASP A 35 3.61 13.23 24.11
C ASP A 35 4.13 14.49 24.86
N GLU A 36 4.35 15.55 24.08
CA GLU A 36 4.89 16.86 24.51
C GLU A 36 6.36 16.89 24.96
N LYS A 37 7.07 15.76 24.94
CA LYS A 37 8.47 15.66 25.37
C LYS A 37 9.44 15.54 24.19
N PRO A 38 10.56 16.28 24.19
CA PRO A 38 11.56 16.16 23.13
C PRO A 38 12.34 14.83 23.24
N VAL A 39 12.53 14.17 22.11
CA VAL A 39 13.31 12.94 21.96
C VAL A 39 14.27 13.09 20.78
N VAL A 40 15.55 12.85 21.03
CA VAL A 40 16.56 12.82 19.97
C VAL A 40 16.69 11.39 19.45
N VAL A 41 16.65 11.24 18.13
CA VAL A 41 16.77 9.95 17.45
C VAL A 41 17.92 9.99 16.44
N LEU A 42 18.84 9.05 16.59
CA LEU A 42 20.06 8.95 15.79
C LEU A 42 19.97 7.80 14.80
N VAL A 43 20.17 8.07 13.52
CA VAL A 43 20.29 7.04 12.47
C VAL A 43 21.52 7.29 11.61
N ARG A 44 22.07 6.24 10.99
CA ARG A 44 23.20 6.39 10.07
C ARG A 44 22.77 7.23 8.86
N GLY A 45 23.68 8.02 8.30
CA GLY A 45 23.34 9.05 7.32
C GLY A 45 22.69 8.59 6.02
N ASP A 46 22.92 7.34 5.64
CA ASP A 46 22.28 6.70 4.49
C ASP A 46 20.89 6.12 4.81
N TYR A 47 20.43 6.16 6.06
CA TYR A 47 19.13 5.67 6.51
C TYR A 47 18.18 6.79 6.88
N GLU A 48 16.88 6.50 6.89
CA GLU A 48 15.85 7.36 7.46
C GLU A 48 15.26 6.74 8.72
N VAL A 49 14.79 7.59 9.64
CA VAL A 49 14.04 7.14 10.81
C VAL A 49 12.71 6.54 10.36
N ASN A 50 12.37 5.37 10.92
CA ASN A 50 11.05 4.80 10.85
C ASN A 50 10.23 5.30 12.05
N ASP A 51 9.38 6.29 11.81
CA ASP A 51 8.50 6.92 12.80
C ASP A 51 7.53 5.93 13.44
N VAL A 52 7.04 4.93 12.72
CA VAL A 52 6.19 3.86 13.26
C VAL A 52 6.95 3.00 14.28
N LYS A 53 8.19 2.59 13.97
CA LYS A 53 9.04 1.85 14.93
C LYS A 53 9.33 2.70 16.16
N LEU A 54 9.63 3.99 15.96
CA LEU A 54 9.90 4.94 17.04
C LEU A 54 8.67 5.12 17.95
N LYS A 55 7.49 5.37 17.37
CA LYS A 55 6.23 5.54 18.11
C LYS A 55 5.90 4.32 18.94
N ASN A 56 6.02 3.13 18.33
CA ASN A 56 5.76 1.86 19.01
C ASN A 56 6.80 1.58 20.12
N TYR A 57 8.06 1.93 19.91
CA TYR A 57 9.12 1.77 20.90
C TYR A 57 8.92 2.69 22.12
N LEU A 58 8.47 3.92 21.87
CA LEU A 58 8.18 4.90 22.92
C LEU A 58 6.84 4.65 23.62
N ASP A 59 5.97 3.82 23.03
CA ASP A 59 4.56 3.66 23.43
C ASP A 59 3.83 5.01 23.51
N ALA A 60 4.11 5.88 22.53
CA ALA A 60 3.61 7.25 22.51
C ALA A 60 2.25 7.35 21.80
N ASP A 61 1.34 8.17 22.34
CA ASP A 61 0.06 8.46 21.71
C ASP A 61 0.24 9.41 20.52
N PHE A 62 1.08 10.43 20.70
CA PHE A 62 1.43 11.44 19.70
C PHE A 62 2.94 11.46 19.46
N LEU A 63 3.33 11.49 18.19
CA LEU A 63 4.72 11.57 17.77
C LEU A 63 4.79 12.43 16.52
N ASP A 64 5.46 13.57 16.62
CA ASP A 64 5.67 14.50 15.52
C ASP A 64 7.15 14.85 15.39
N LEU A 65 7.60 15.13 14.17
CA LEU A 65 8.91 15.75 13.98
C LEU A 65 8.86 17.17 14.55
N ALA A 66 9.91 17.58 15.24
CA ALA A 66 10.01 18.94 15.75
C ALA A 66 10.04 19.95 14.60
N ASP A 67 9.53 21.17 14.85
CA ASP A 67 9.68 22.30 13.93
C ASP A 67 10.99 23.08 14.19
N ASP A 68 11.30 24.07 13.34
CA ASP A 68 12.51 24.89 13.45
C ASP A 68 12.58 25.62 14.81
N SER A 69 11.44 26.08 15.33
CA SER A 69 11.37 26.80 16.60
C SER A 69 11.72 25.90 17.79
N GLN A 70 11.26 24.65 17.73
CA GLN A 70 11.55 23.61 18.71
C GLN A 70 13.00 23.15 18.59
N ALA A 71 13.53 22.96 17.38
CA ALA A 71 14.94 22.65 17.15
C ALA A 71 15.86 23.74 17.75
N MET A 72 15.59 25.01 17.47
CA MET A 72 16.32 26.13 18.05
C MET A 72 16.17 26.19 19.58
N LYS A 73 14.97 25.96 20.12
CA LYS A 73 14.71 25.96 21.57
C LYS A 73 15.46 24.86 22.31
N PHE A 74 15.43 23.63 21.79
CA PHE A 74 15.95 22.45 22.50
C PHE A 74 17.41 22.15 22.19
N LEU A 75 17.87 22.49 20.98
CA LEU A 75 19.19 22.13 20.47
C LEU A 75 20.04 23.33 20.05
N GLY A 76 19.48 24.53 19.95
CA GLY A 76 20.23 25.76 19.68
C GLY A 76 20.72 25.92 18.24
N ALA A 77 20.20 25.13 17.32
CA ALA A 77 20.54 25.19 15.89
C ALA A 77 19.36 24.76 15.01
N ASP A 78 19.45 25.11 13.73
CA ASP A 78 18.51 24.70 12.69
C ASP A 78 18.79 23.27 12.20
N PHE A 79 17.83 22.68 11.51
CA PHE A 79 18.02 21.41 10.82
C PHE A 79 19.23 21.46 9.87
N GLY A 80 20.00 20.36 9.87
CA GLY A 80 21.26 20.26 9.15
C GLY A 80 22.49 20.63 9.97
N SER A 81 22.33 21.18 11.18
CA SER A 81 23.43 21.37 12.14
C SER A 81 23.18 20.70 13.50
N LEU A 82 22.08 19.95 13.63
CA LEU A 82 21.72 19.20 14.84
C LEU A 82 22.63 17.98 15.06
N GLY A 83 23.03 17.75 16.30
CA GLY A 83 23.93 16.66 16.68
C GLY A 83 23.69 16.12 18.08
N PRO A 84 24.26 14.95 18.43
CA PRO A 84 24.10 14.34 19.74
C PRO A 84 25.08 14.86 20.80
N VAL A 85 25.98 15.78 20.44
CA VAL A 85 27.04 16.28 21.33
C VAL A 85 26.52 17.44 22.17
N ASN A 86 26.81 17.41 23.47
CA ASN A 86 26.41 18.43 24.45
C ASN A 86 24.89 18.67 24.53
N LEU A 87 24.09 17.61 24.38
CA LEU A 87 22.64 17.68 24.58
C LEU A 87 22.29 18.02 26.05
N PRO A 88 21.14 18.69 26.29
CA PRO A 88 20.52 18.80 27.60
C PRO A 88 20.49 17.45 28.35
N LYS A 89 20.83 17.46 29.65
CA LYS A 89 21.03 16.23 30.46
C LYS A 89 19.79 15.33 30.56
N ASP A 90 18.61 15.91 30.52
CA ASP A 90 17.34 15.18 30.70
C ASP A 90 16.69 14.78 29.36
N MET A 91 17.39 14.98 28.24
CA MET A 91 16.87 14.63 26.92
C MET A 91 17.13 13.16 26.62
N LEU A 92 16.05 12.45 26.28
CA LEU A 92 16.13 11.06 25.84
C LEU A 92 16.81 10.99 24.46
N VAL A 93 17.87 10.19 24.38
CA VAL A 93 18.62 9.91 23.15
C VAL A 93 18.48 8.44 22.78
N LEU A 94 17.74 8.19 21.70
CA LEU A 94 17.60 6.88 21.08
C LEU A 94 18.47 6.81 19.84
N ALA A 95 19.03 5.63 19.55
CA ALA A 95 19.79 5.42 18.32
C ALA A 95 19.42 4.12 17.65
N ASP A 96 19.42 4.10 16.31
CA ASP A 96 19.38 2.85 15.56
C ASP A 96 20.59 1.99 15.94
N GLN A 97 20.38 0.67 15.95
CA GLN A 97 21.41 -0.29 16.34
C GLN A 97 22.70 -0.12 15.52
N ARG A 98 22.61 0.40 14.28
CA ARG A 98 23.75 0.75 13.42
C ARG A 98 24.75 1.73 14.02
N ILE A 99 24.28 2.63 14.87
CA ILE A 99 25.13 3.64 15.50
C ILE A 99 26.12 3.01 16.49
N SER A 100 25.75 1.88 17.13
CA SER A 100 26.57 1.26 18.17
C SER A 100 27.94 0.77 17.69
N TYR A 101 28.09 0.49 16.39
CA TYR A 101 29.34 0.04 15.77
C TYR A 101 30.04 1.12 14.94
N MET A 102 29.46 2.33 14.84
CA MET A 102 30.11 3.43 14.15
C MET A 102 31.28 3.98 14.96
N LYS A 103 32.35 4.33 14.24
CA LYS A 103 33.53 4.98 14.80
C LYS A 103 33.87 6.21 13.98
N ASN A 104 34.32 7.25 14.67
CA ASN A 104 34.77 8.50 14.04
C ASN A 104 33.72 9.10 13.09
N ALA A 105 32.47 9.11 13.53
CA ALA A 105 31.35 9.62 12.75
C ALA A 105 31.40 11.15 12.59
N VAL A 106 30.67 11.63 11.59
CA VAL A 106 30.36 13.06 11.42
C VAL A 106 28.95 13.32 11.94
N VAL A 107 28.81 14.32 12.79
CA VAL A 107 27.54 14.72 13.42
C VAL A 107 27.40 16.23 13.39
N GLY A 108 26.18 16.77 13.44
CA GLY A 108 26.00 18.22 13.59
C GLY A 108 26.59 18.74 14.90
N ALA A 109 26.90 20.04 14.96
CA ALA A 109 27.57 20.62 16.13
C ALA A 109 26.62 21.33 17.10
N ASN A 110 25.30 21.26 16.91
CA ASN A 110 24.31 22.08 17.61
C ASN A 110 24.66 23.57 17.53
N GLN A 111 25.20 23.96 16.37
CA GLN A 111 25.51 25.34 16.00
C GLN A 111 25.43 25.43 14.48
N ASN A 112 24.64 26.37 13.97
CA ASN A 112 24.45 26.58 12.54
C ASN A 112 25.77 26.67 11.79
N ASN A 113 25.86 25.95 10.66
CA ASN A 113 27.03 25.88 9.78
C ASN A 113 28.25 25.17 10.40
N TYR A 114 28.06 24.29 11.38
CA TYR A 114 29.16 23.51 11.93
C TYR A 114 28.79 22.04 12.13
N HIS A 115 29.80 21.19 11.92
CA HIS A 115 29.76 19.78 12.23
C HIS A 115 30.95 19.38 13.10
N TYR A 116 30.80 18.28 13.84
CA TYR A 116 31.89 17.58 14.47
C TYR A 116 32.30 16.39 13.62
N ILE A 117 33.60 16.24 13.38
CA ILE A 117 34.20 15.04 12.79
C ILE A 117 34.88 14.20 13.87
N ASN A 118 35.06 12.92 13.55
CA ASN A 118 35.66 11.94 14.43
C ASN A 118 34.90 11.77 15.76
N ALA A 119 33.57 11.95 15.78
CA ALA A 119 32.73 11.74 16.94
C ALA A 119 32.54 10.23 17.22
N ASN A 120 32.54 9.84 18.49
CA ASN A 120 32.38 8.46 18.92
C ASN A 120 31.39 8.39 20.08
N VAL A 121 30.51 7.39 20.02
CA VAL A 121 29.64 7.01 21.13
C VAL A 121 30.49 6.75 22.38
N ASP A 122 29.94 7.10 23.54
CA ASP A 122 30.53 7.00 24.87
C ASP A 122 31.69 7.93 25.19
N ARG A 123 32.48 8.33 24.19
CA ARG A 123 33.55 9.31 24.35
C ARG A 123 33.06 10.74 24.22
N ASP A 124 32.25 11.02 23.18
CA ASP A 124 31.85 12.38 22.83
C ASP A 124 30.34 12.64 23.05
N PHE A 125 29.50 11.61 23.00
CA PHE A 125 28.07 11.69 23.31
C PHE A 125 27.56 10.37 23.90
N LYS A 126 26.42 10.43 24.60
CA LYS A 126 25.75 9.27 25.20
C LYS A 126 24.46 8.95 24.46
N VAL A 127 24.13 7.67 24.44
CA VAL A 127 22.88 7.11 23.90
C VAL A 127 22.24 6.32 25.02
N ASP A 128 20.98 6.59 25.33
CA ASP A 128 20.28 5.91 26.42
C ASP A 128 19.90 4.49 26.02
N LYS A 129 19.44 4.32 24.77
CA LYS A 129 19.02 3.02 24.23
C LYS A 129 19.30 2.91 22.74
N PHE A 130 19.77 1.72 22.36
CA PHE A 130 19.85 1.28 20.96
C PHE A 130 18.65 0.39 20.63
N SER A 131 18.02 0.62 19.49
CA SER A 131 16.87 -0.15 19.01
C SER A 131 16.84 -0.21 17.48
N ASP A 132 15.91 -0.97 16.89
CA ASP A 132 15.65 -0.93 15.45
C ASP A 132 14.75 0.28 15.15
N LEU A 133 15.34 1.34 14.60
CA LEU A 133 14.68 2.63 14.41
C LEU A 133 14.76 3.14 12.96
N ALA A 134 15.42 2.40 12.07
CA ALA A 134 15.59 2.79 10.68
C ALA A 134 14.58 2.10 9.74
N ILE A 135 14.26 2.77 8.63
CA ILE A 135 13.61 2.15 7.47
C ILE A 135 14.63 1.24 6.79
N VAL A 136 14.24 0.00 6.51
CA VAL A 136 15.13 -0.96 5.80
C VAL A 136 15.29 -0.57 4.34
N HIS A 137 16.43 -0.90 3.74
CA HIS A 137 16.61 -0.79 2.29
C HIS A 137 16.37 -2.12 1.58
N GLU A 138 15.94 -2.02 0.32
CA GLU A 138 15.90 -3.18 -0.57
C GLU A 138 17.30 -3.80 -0.70
N GLY A 139 17.37 -5.13 -0.68
CA GLY A 139 18.62 -5.88 -0.72
C GLY A 139 19.28 -6.11 0.63
N GLU A 140 18.79 -5.52 1.73
CA GLU A 140 19.28 -5.88 3.07
C GLU A 140 18.98 -7.35 3.42
N LEU A 141 19.78 -7.92 4.33
CA LEU A 141 19.55 -9.29 4.80
C LEU A 141 18.18 -9.40 5.46
N SER A 142 17.46 -10.47 5.11
CA SER A 142 16.18 -10.77 5.73
C SER A 142 16.37 -11.01 7.25
N PRO A 143 15.45 -10.53 8.11
CA PRO A 143 15.55 -10.72 9.55
C PRO A 143 15.43 -12.20 9.99
N ASP A 144 14.95 -13.08 9.12
CA ASP A 144 14.95 -14.54 9.35
C ASP A 144 16.26 -15.24 8.94
N GLY A 145 17.25 -14.48 8.48
CA GLY A 145 18.54 -14.95 8.03
C GLY A 145 18.54 -15.61 6.64
N LYS A 146 17.42 -15.57 5.90
CA LYS A 146 17.28 -16.26 4.62
C LYS A 146 17.10 -15.29 3.45
N GLY A 147 18.18 -15.05 2.74
CA GLY A 147 18.18 -14.18 1.56
C GLY A 147 18.07 -12.71 1.91
N ASN A 148 17.54 -11.93 0.98
CA ASN A 148 17.53 -10.47 1.02
C ASN A 148 16.11 -9.92 0.82
N LEU A 149 15.82 -8.79 1.44
CA LEU A 149 14.56 -8.08 1.31
C LEU A 149 14.36 -7.60 -0.13
N LYS A 150 13.15 -7.80 -0.66
CA LYS A 150 12.70 -7.27 -1.95
C LYS A 150 11.50 -6.39 -1.74
N PHE A 151 11.42 -5.28 -2.45
CA PHE A 151 10.32 -4.34 -2.32
C PHE A 151 9.35 -4.51 -3.48
N THR A 152 8.06 -4.47 -3.13
CA THR A 152 6.97 -4.39 -4.09
C THR A 152 5.97 -3.36 -3.58
N ARG A 153 5.15 -2.82 -4.49
CA ARG A 153 4.06 -1.92 -4.12
C ARG A 153 2.80 -2.73 -3.91
N GLY A 154 2.01 -2.34 -2.93
CA GLY A 154 0.75 -3.02 -2.58
C GLY A 154 -0.32 -2.02 -2.18
N ILE A 155 -1.57 -2.40 -2.44
CA ILE A 155 -2.75 -1.71 -1.93
C ILE A 155 -3.25 -2.53 -0.74
N GLU A 156 -3.31 -1.92 0.44
CA GLU A 156 -3.85 -2.59 1.63
C GLU A 156 -5.37 -2.77 1.48
N ILE A 157 -5.82 -3.97 1.11
CA ILE A 157 -7.25 -4.32 0.98
C ILE A 157 -7.88 -4.78 2.29
N GLY A 158 -7.07 -5.14 3.28
CA GLY A 158 -7.56 -5.56 4.59
C GLY A 158 -6.45 -5.62 5.62
N HIS A 159 -6.86 -5.65 6.90
CA HIS A 159 -5.97 -5.62 8.05
C HIS A 159 -6.59 -6.44 9.18
N ILE A 160 -5.75 -7.21 9.87
CA ILE A 160 -6.14 -7.99 11.04
C ILE A 160 -5.29 -7.58 12.24
N PHE A 161 -5.92 -7.44 13.41
CA PHE A 161 -5.27 -6.98 14.63
C PHE A 161 -5.55 -7.94 15.78
N LYS A 162 -4.53 -8.22 16.58
CA LYS A 162 -4.67 -8.70 17.96
C LYS A 162 -4.70 -7.48 18.86
N LEU A 163 -5.88 -7.06 19.30
CA LEU A 163 -6.06 -5.84 20.10
C LEU A 163 -5.74 -6.07 21.58
N GLY A 164 -5.69 -7.34 22.01
CA GLY A 164 -5.48 -7.69 23.42
C GLY A 164 -6.62 -7.15 24.26
N THR A 165 -6.30 -6.44 25.33
CA THR A 165 -7.25 -5.90 26.30
C THR A 165 -7.43 -4.38 26.21
N ARG A 166 -6.79 -3.72 25.23
CA ARG A 166 -6.76 -2.25 25.07
C ARG A 166 -8.15 -1.60 25.17
N TYR A 167 -9.17 -2.21 24.58
CA TYR A 167 -10.53 -1.66 24.62
C TYR A 167 -11.34 -2.19 25.79
N SER A 168 -11.23 -3.49 26.10
CA SER A 168 -12.01 -4.12 27.15
C SER A 168 -11.68 -3.56 28.53
N GLU A 169 -10.42 -3.25 28.81
CA GLU A 169 -10.01 -2.56 30.05
C GLU A 169 -10.61 -1.15 30.14
N ASN A 170 -10.51 -0.38 29.07
CA ASN A 170 -11.00 1.01 29.02
C ASN A 170 -12.53 1.11 29.14
N PHE A 171 -13.27 0.13 28.61
CA PHE A 171 -14.74 0.12 28.64
C PHE A 171 -15.33 -0.78 29.74
N GLY A 172 -14.50 -1.45 30.55
CA GLY A 172 -14.95 -2.36 31.60
C GLY A 172 -15.66 -3.63 31.09
N ALA A 173 -15.31 -4.09 29.88
CA ALA A 173 -15.90 -5.28 29.27
C ALA A 173 -15.23 -6.55 29.80
N ASN A 174 -15.77 -7.07 30.91
CA ASN A 174 -15.22 -8.22 31.63
C ASN A 174 -16.12 -9.47 31.55
N ILE A 175 -15.50 -10.64 31.68
CA ILE A 175 -16.15 -11.95 31.85
C ILE A 175 -15.57 -12.67 33.07
N LEU A 176 -16.28 -13.67 33.61
CA LEU A 176 -15.70 -14.57 34.61
C LEU A 176 -14.95 -15.69 33.90
N ASP A 177 -13.72 -15.95 34.31
CA ASP A 177 -12.96 -17.10 33.87
C ASP A 177 -13.41 -18.41 34.55
N GLU A 178 -12.79 -19.53 34.20
CA GLU A 178 -13.04 -20.86 34.76
C GLU A 178 -12.83 -20.96 36.28
N ASN A 179 -12.10 -20.01 36.88
CA ASN A 179 -11.86 -19.91 38.32
C ASN A 179 -12.77 -18.88 39.00
N GLY A 180 -13.74 -18.31 38.29
CA GLY A 180 -14.66 -17.30 38.79
C GLY A 180 -14.02 -15.92 38.96
N ARG A 181 -12.90 -15.63 38.31
CA ARG A 181 -12.22 -14.32 38.37
C ARG A 181 -12.67 -13.43 37.23
N SER A 182 -12.94 -12.16 37.53
CA SER A 182 -13.25 -11.15 36.52
C SER A 182 -12.00 -10.85 35.68
N GLN A 183 -12.07 -11.11 34.38
CA GLN A 183 -11.01 -10.87 33.40
C GLN A 183 -11.53 -10.01 32.24
N PRO A 184 -10.73 -9.07 31.72
CA PRO A 184 -11.08 -8.32 30.51
C PRO A 184 -11.11 -9.27 29.29
N ILE A 185 -12.05 -9.02 28.39
CA ILE A 185 -12.16 -9.81 27.15
C ILE A 185 -10.94 -9.57 26.26
N ILE A 186 -10.31 -10.63 25.77
CA ILE A 186 -9.24 -10.53 24.75
C ILE A 186 -9.89 -10.33 23.38
N MET A 187 -9.48 -9.28 22.67
CA MET A 187 -10.12 -8.87 21.42
C MET A 187 -9.23 -9.05 20.19
N GLY A 188 -9.87 -9.41 19.07
CA GLY A 188 -9.33 -9.33 17.73
C GLY A 188 -10.22 -8.44 16.86
N SER A 189 -9.65 -7.85 15.81
CA SER A 189 -10.40 -7.07 14.81
C SER A 189 -9.93 -7.44 13.41
N TYR A 190 -10.88 -7.48 12.47
CA TYR A 190 -10.66 -7.92 11.09
C TYR A 190 -11.44 -7.00 10.16
N GLY A 191 -10.72 -6.30 9.27
CA GLY A 191 -11.31 -5.35 8.34
C GLY A 191 -10.91 -5.62 6.90
N ILE A 192 -11.87 -5.48 5.99
CA ILE A 192 -11.64 -5.48 4.53
C ILE A 192 -12.30 -4.22 3.98
N GLY A 193 -11.55 -3.43 3.23
CA GLY A 193 -12.07 -2.23 2.57
C GLY A 193 -12.82 -2.60 1.30
N ILE A 194 -14.14 -2.82 1.38
CA ILE A 194 -14.94 -3.32 0.24
C ILE A 194 -14.86 -2.40 -1.00
N SER A 195 -15.01 -1.09 -0.83
CA SER A 195 -14.89 -0.13 -1.94
C SER A 195 -13.45 -0.09 -2.50
N ARG A 196 -12.45 -0.16 -1.62
CA ARG A 196 -11.03 -0.23 -2.01
C ARG A 196 -10.71 -1.53 -2.75
N LEU A 197 -11.32 -2.64 -2.36
CA LEU A 197 -11.15 -3.94 -3.00
C LEU A 197 -11.65 -3.88 -4.44
N LEU A 198 -12.80 -3.25 -4.69
CA LEU A 198 -13.29 -3.02 -6.05
C LEU A 198 -12.23 -2.28 -6.90
N SER A 199 -11.72 -1.15 -6.41
CA SER A 199 -10.67 -0.39 -7.10
C SER A 199 -9.37 -1.18 -7.28
N ALA A 200 -8.96 -1.98 -6.29
CA ALA A 200 -7.76 -2.80 -6.39
C ALA A 200 -7.92 -3.92 -7.43
N ILE A 201 -9.11 -4.50 -7.56
CA ILE A 201 -9.42 -5.46 -8.62
C ILE A 201 -9.34 -4.77 -9.98
N SER A 202 -9.93 -3.57 -10.14
CA SER A 202 -9.83 -2.80 -11.38
C SER A 202 -8.39 -2.44 -11.74
N GLU A 203 -7.58 -2.01 -10.77
CA GLU A 203 -6.18 -1.62 -10.99
C GLU A 203 -5.32 -2.78 -11.49
N GLN A 204 -5.59 -4.00 -11.01
CA GLN A 204 -4.87 -5.20 -11.44
C GLN A 204 -5.48 -5.85 -12.69
N ASN A 205 -6.71 -5.51 -13.05
CA ASN A 205 -7.45 -6.15 -14.14
C ASN A 205 -8.15 -5.11 -15.02
N ALA A 206 -7.34 -4.37 -15.77
CA ALA A 206 -7.78 -3.47 -16.82
C ALA A 206 -6.71 -3.43 -17.93
N ASP A 207 -7.12 -2.99 -19.11
CA ASP A 207 -6.24 -2.65 -20.23
C ASP A 207 -6.59 -1.26 -20.77
N GLU A 208 -6.02 -0.90 -21.93
CA GLU A 208 -6.26 0.41 -22.56
C GLU A 208 -7.73 0.61 -23.00
N ASP A 209 -8.47 -0.47 -23.22
CA ASP A 209 -9.86 -0.46 -23.68
C ASP A 209 -10.87 -0.51 -22.52
N GLY A 210 -10.44 -0.87 -21.31
CA GLY A 210 -11.28 -0.84 -20.12
C GLY A 210 -11.05 -1.96 -19.11
N LEU A 211 -12.09 -2.26 -18.34
CA LEU A 211 -12.04 -3.22 -17.24
C LEU A 211 -12.02 -4.67 -17.75
N ILE A 212 -11.39 -5.55 -16.99
CA ILE A 212 -11.39 -7.01 -17.22
C ILE A 212 -11.77 -7.70 -15.92
N TRP A 213 -13.06 -7.76 -15.61
CA TRP A 213 -13.49 -8.31 -14.32
C TRP A 213 -13.13 -9.80 -14.18
N PRO A 214 -12.65 -10.23 -13.00
CA PRO A 214 -12.79 -11.62 -12.59
C PRO A 214 -14.27 -12.01 -12.61
N GLU A 215 -14.57 -13.23 -13.09
CA GLU A 215 -15.96 -13.70 -13.31
C GLU A 215 -16.84 -13.61 -12.05
N THR A 216 -16.26 -13.72 -10.86
CA THR A 216 -16.99 -13.71 -9.58
C THR A 216 -17.46 -12.33 -9.13
N VAL A 217 -16.93 -11.25 -9.73
CA VAL A 217 -17.22 -9.86 -9.33
C VAL A 217 -17.67 -8.99 -10.50
N ALA A 218 -17.75 -9.56 -11.71
CA ALA A 218 -18.29 -8.86 -12.86
C ALA A 218 -19.75 -8.44 -12.59
N PRO A 219 -20.17 -7.26 -13.07
CA PRO A 219 -21.54 -6.78 -12.84
C PRO A 219 -22.60 -7.65 -13.55
N PHE A 220 -22.21 -8.26 -14.67
CA PHE A 220 -22.97 -9.25 -15.41
C PHE A 220 -22.03 -10.34 -15.92
N ASP A 221 -22.57 -11.52 -16.23
CA ASP A 221 -21.81 -12.63 -16.80
C ASP A 221 -21.63 -12.48 -18.31
N VAL A 222 -22.69 -12.03 -18.99
CA VAL A 222 -22.74 -11.96 -20.45
C VAL A 222 -23.34 -10.64 -20.91
N HIS A 223 -22.69 -10.01 -21.89
CA HIS A 223 -23.18 -8.81 -22.57
C HIS A 223 -23.68 -9.19 -23.97
N VAL A 224 -24.99 -9.18 -24.17
CA VAL A 224 -25.63 -9.52 -25.44
C VAL A 224 -25.83 -8.25 -26.26
N ILE A 225 -25.24 -8.18 -27.46
CA ILE A 225 -25.23 -6.99 -28.31
C ILE A 225 -25.87 -7.30 -29.67
N PRO A 226 -27.17 -6.98 -29.84
CA PRO A 226 -27.78 -6.86 -31.14
C PRO A 226 -27.25 -5.62 -31.89
N ILE A 227 -26.67 -5.86 -33.07
CA ILE A 227 -26.06 -4.82 -33.93
C ILE A 227 -27.12 -3.80 -34.36
N ASN A 228 -28.34 -4.26 -34.66
CA ASN A 228 -29.47 -3.40 -34.99
C ASN A 228 -30.71 -3.82 -34.19
N TYR A 229 -30.97 -3.15 -33.07
CA TYR A 229 -32.13 -3.49 -32.23
C TYR A 229 -33.49 -3.19 -32.88
N LYS A 230 -33.53 -2.35 -33.92
CA LYS A 230 -34.77 -2.12 -34.70
C LYS A 230 -35.12 -3.29 -35.63
N ASP A 231 -34.20 -4.22 -35.81
CA ASP A 231 -34.44 -5.47 -36.52
C ASP A 231 -35.13 -6.45 -35.57
N THR A 232 -36.42 -6.71 -35.82
CA THR A 232 -37.25 -7.57 -34.98
C THR A 232 -36.71 -8.99 -34.83
N GLU A 233 -35.95 -9.49 -35.81
CA GLU A 233 -35.35 -10.82 -35.71
C GLU A 233 -34.14 -10.81 -34.77
N GLN A 234 -33.31 -9.77 -34.81
CA GLN A 234 -32.20 -9.61 -33.86
C GLN A 234 -32.69 -9.39 -32.42
N GLU A 235 -33.76 -8.61 -32.24
CA GLU A 235 -34.43 -8.40 -30.95
C GLU A 235 -34.93 -9.73 -30.36
N LYS A 236 -35.65 -10.53 -31.16
CA LYS A 236 -36.14 -11.86 -30.72
C LYS A 236 -35.01 -12.81 -30.37
N ILE A 237 -33.93 -12.82 -31.17
CA ILE A 237 -32.75 -13.64 -30.88
C ILE A 237 -32.09 -13.20 -29.56
N ALA A 238 -31.94 -11.89 -29.34
CA ALA A 238 -31.36 -11.35 -28.11
C ALA A 238 -32.18 -11.75 -26.88
N SER A 239 -33.51 -11.57 -26.95
CA SER A 239 -34.43 -11.95 -25.87
C SER A 239 -34.39 -13.46 -25.59
N ASN A 240 -34.30 -14.30 -26.63
CA ASN A 240 -34.19 -15.74 -26.47
C ASN A 240 -32.85 -16.17 -25.82
N ILE A 241 -31.75 -15.52 -26.18
CA ILE A 241 -30.44 -15.77 -25.55
C ILE A 241 -30.46 -15.33 -24.09
N GLU A 242 -30.99 -14.14 -23.80
CA GLU A 242 -31.19 -13.64 -22.44
C GLU A 242 -32.00 -14.64 -21.59
N ASP A 243 -33.16 -15.07 -22.07
CA ASP A 243 -34.00 -16.06 -21.39
C ASP A 243 -33.28 -17.39 -21.13
N LYS A 244 -32.56 -17.91 -22.15
CA LYS A 244 -31.83 -19.18 -22.04
C LYS A 244 -30.73 -19.11 -20.98
N LEU A 245 -29.91 -18.06 -21.01
CA LEU A 245 -28.81 -17.87 -20.07
C LEU A 245 -29.32 -17.52 -18.67
N GLY A 246 -30.38 -16.71 -18.58
CA GLY A 246 -31.05 -16.38 -17.32
C GLY A 246 -31.62 -17.61 -16.61
N ARG A 247 -32.20 -18.57 -17.36
CA ARG A 247 -32.65 -19.87 -16.82
C ARG A 247 -31.51 -20.73 -16.25
N MET A 248 -30.27 -20.45 -16.62
CA MET A 248 -29.08 -21.10 -16.03
C MET A 248 -28.55 -20.35 -14.79
N GLY A 249 -29.19 -19.26 -14.37
CA GLY A 249 -28.74 -18.42 -13.26
C GLY A 249 -27.61 -17.46 -13.63
N LEU A 250 -27.40 -17.21 -14.93
CA LEU A 250 -26.45 -16.19 -15.40
C LEU A 250 -27.13 -14.83 -15.48
N SER A 251 -26.39 -13.80 -15.10
CA SER A 251 -26.78 -12.41 -15.23
C SER A 251 -26.42 -11.90 -16.63
N VAL A 252 -27.40 -11.35 -17.34
CA VAL A 252 -27.24 -10.90 -18.73
C VAL A 252 -27.53 -9.41 -18.83
N LEU A 253 -26.66 -8.67 -19.51
CA LEU A 253 -26.90 -7.30 -19.95
C LEU A 253 -27.19 -7.33 -21.45
N VAL A 254 -28.39 -6.90 -21.86
CA VAL A 254 -28.72 -6.72 -23.27
C VAL A 254 -28.51 -5.25 -23.64
N ASP A 255 -27.68 -4.97 -24.64
CA ASP A 255 -27.53 -3.61 -25.19
C ASP A 255 -28.60 -3.34 -26.24
N ASP A 256 -29.78 -2.96 -25.78
CA ASP A 256 -30.97 -2.63 -26.57
C ASP A 256 -30.98 -1.17 -27.10
N ARG A 257 -29.91 -0.41 -26.83
CA ARG A 257 -29.84 1.01 -27.19
C ARG A 257 -29.89 1.21 -28.70
N ASN A 258 -30.48 2.32 -29.13
CA ASN A 258 -30.46 2.75 -30.54
C ASN A 258 -29.16 3.51 -30.87
N GLU A 259 -28.03 2.81 -30.75
CA GLU A 259 -26.67 3.34 -30.96
C GLU A 259 -25.91 2.60 -32.06
N ARG A 260 -24.84 3.23 -32.57
CA ARG A 260 -23.97 2.60 -33.58
C ARG A 260 -23.23 1.39 -32.99
N PRO A 261 -23.01 0.30 -33.75
CA PRO A 261 -22.33 -0.89 -33.24
C PRO A 261 -20.95 -0.60 -32.63
N GLY A 262 -20.18 0.30 -33.24
CA GLY A 262 -18.86 0.70 -32.71
C GLY A 262 -18.94 1.34 -31.32
N VAL A 263 -19.99 2.11 -31.02
CA VAL A 263 -20.21 2.70 -29.70
C VAL A 263 -20.58 1.61 -28.69
N LYS A 264 -21.49 0.70 -29.07
CA LYS A 264 -21.85 -0.45 -28.22
C LYS A 264 -20.65 -1.33 -27.88
N PHE A 265 -19.78 -1.60 -28.85
CA PHE A 265 -18.59 -2.40 -28.62
C PHE A 265 -17.58 -1.69 -27.71
N ALA A 266 -17.35 -0.39 -27.90
CA ALA A 266 -16.48 0.39 -27.04
C ALA A 266 -17.01 0.44 -25.60
N ASP A 267 -18.31 0.68 -25.42
CA ASP A 267 -18.94 0.66 -24.09
C ASP A 267 -18.84 -0.73 -23.44
N ALA A 268 -19.02 -1.80 -24.22
CA ALA A 268 -18.90 -3.17 -23.72
C ALA A 268 -17.46 -3.50 -23.28
N ASP A 269 -16.46 -3.06 -24.03
CA ASP A 269 -15.04 -3.24 -23.68
C ASP A 269 -14.67 -2.40 -22.44
N LEU A 270 -15.26 -1.19 -22.29
CA LEU A 270 -15.13 -0.34 -21.09
C LEU A 270 -15.76 -0.96 -19.83
N ILE A 271 -17.01 -1.44 -19.93
CA ILE A 271 -17.74 -2.07 -18.82
C ILE A 271 -17.04 -3.35 -18.35
N GLY A 272 -16.45 -4.10 -19.30
CA GLY A 272 -15.56 -5.22 -18.99
C GLY A 272 -16.24 -6.54 -18.64
N ILE A 273 -17.48 -6.75 -19.09
CA ILE A 273 -18.21 -8.01 -18.86
C ILE A 273 -17.45 -9.19 -19.53
N PRO A 274 -17.24 -10.32 -18.83
CA PRO A 274 -16.33 -11.38 -19.28
C PRO A 274 -16.62 -11.93 -20.69
N LEU A 275 -17.90 -12.11 -21.04
CA LEU A 275 -18.32 -12.65 -22.32
C LEU A 275 -19.23 -11.67 -23.05
N ARG A 276 -18.95 -11.45 -24.34
CA ARG A 276 -19.78 -10.61 -25.22
C ARG A 276 -20.35 -11.46 -26.34
N VAL A 277 -21.68 -11.54 -26.42
CA VAL A 277 -22.41 -12.27 -27.45
C VAL A 277 -22.92 -11.27 -28.48
N THR A 278 -22.44 -11.34 -29.71
CA THR A 278 -22.85 -10.41 -30.77
C THR A 278 -23.92 -11.06 -31.66
N ILE A 279 -25.01 -10.34 -31.91
CA ILE A 279 -26.10 -10.76 -32.80
C ILE A 279 -26.10 -9.82 -34.00
N GLY A 280 -25.73 -10.35 -35.16
CA GLY A 280 -25.65 -9.60 -36.40
C GLY A 280 -26.44 -10.25 -37.53
N LYS A 281 -26.24 -9.75 -38.76
CA LYS A 281 -26.88 -10.32 -39.96
C LYS A 281 -26.56 -11.81 -40.15
N GLN A 282 -25.30 -12.21 -39.97
CA GLN A 282 -24.90 -13.62 -40.05
C GLN A 282 -25.64 -14.51 -39.04
N THR A 283 -26.01 -13.97 -37.87
CA THR A 283 -26.81 -14.72 -36.90
C THR A 283 -28.24 -14.95 -37.39
N VAL A 284 -28.83 -13.96 -38.05
CA VAL A 284 -30.17 -14.07 -38.65
C VAL A 284 -30.17 -14.99 -39.88
N ASP A 285 -29.17 -14.84 -40.75
CA ASP A 285 -29.12 -15.52 -42.04
C ASP A 285 -28.62 -16.98 -41.93
N GLU A 286 -27.64 -17.24 -41.05
CA GLU A 286 -26.91 -18.52 -40.97
C GLU A 286 -27.04 -19.19 -39.59
N GLY A 287 -27.64 -18.52 -38.59
CA GLY A 287 -27.74 -19.05 -37.22
C GLY A 287 -26.42 -19.03 -36.43
N ALA A 288 -25.38 -18.38 -36.96
CA ALA A 288 -24.05 -18.30 -36.34
C ALA A 288 -23.97 -17.16 -35.30
N ILE A 289 -23.52 -17.48 -34.09
CA ILE A 289 -23.35 -16.56 -32.97
C ILE A 289 -21.87 -16.42 -32.66
N GLU A 290 -21.41 -15.19 -32.43
CA GLU A 290 -20.04 -14.91 -32.02
C GLU A 290 -19.98 -14.55 -30.53
N ILE A 291 -19.15 -15.27 -29.78
CA ILE A 291 -18.85 -15.01 -28.37
C ILE A 291 -17.41 -14.52 -28.27
N LYS A 292 -17.20 -13.27 -27.87
CA LYS A 292 -15.87 -12.71 -27.58
C LYS A 292 -15.58 -12.82 -26.08
N LEU A 293 -14.39 -13.30 -25.73
CA LEU A 293 -13.86 -13.26 -24.36
C LEU A 293 -13.19 -11.91 -24.12
N ARG A 294 -13.65 -11.12 -23.14
CA ARG A 294 -13.10 -9.79 -22.85
C ARG A 294 -11.61 -9.83 -22.49
N LYS A 295 -11.18 -10.88 -21.78
CA LYS A 295 -9.80 -11.02 -21.28
C LYS A 295 -8.76 -11.31 -22.38
N THR A 296 -9.11 -12.11 -23.37
CA THR A 296 -8.17 -12.59 -24.40
C THR A 296 -8.44 -12.04 -25.79
N SER A 297 -9.60 -11.40 -25.99
CA SER A 297 -10.15 -11.05 -27.29
C SER A 297 -10.37 -12.23 -28.24
N GLU A 298 -10.32 -13.47 -27.73
CA GLU A 298 -10.65 -14.67 -28.50
C GLU A 298 -12.13 -14.66 -28.88
N ILE A 299 -12.43 -15.07 -30.11
CA ILE A 299 -13.79 -15.20 -30.63
C ILE A 299 -14.10 -16.67 -30.86
N VAL A 300 -15.14 -17.14 -30.17
CA VAL A 300 -15.69 -18.48 -30.32
C VAL A 300 -16.99 -18.39 -31.11
N LYS A 301 -17.09 -19.14 -32.21
CA LYS A 301 -18.32 -19.25 -33.00
C LYS A 301 -19.16 -20.41 -32.50
N THR A 302 -20.46 -20.19 -32.35
CA THR A 302 -21.43 -21.18 -31.87
C THR A 302 -22.78 -21.01 -32.57
N THR A 303 -23.77 -21.81 -32.20
CA THR A 303 -25.12 -21.80 -32.77
C THR A 303 -26.15 -21.44 -31.69
N MET A 304 -27.39 -21.14 -32.10
CA MET A 304 -28.50 -20.91 -31.16
C MET A 304 -28.79 -22.11 -30.23
N SER A 305 -28.51 -23.35 -30.64
CA SER A 305 -28.64 -24.52 -29.78
C SER A 305 -27.51 -24.63 -28.77
N ASP A 306 -26.30 -24.24 -29.17
CA ASP A 306 -25.08 -24.46 -28.39
C ASP A 306 -24.60 -23.22 -27.61
N VAL A 307 -25.26 -22.06 -27.76
CA VAL A 307 -24.85 -20.82 -27.07
C VAL A 307 -24.78 -20.97 -25.56
N ALA A 308 -25.80 -21.57 -24.94
CA ALA A 308 -25.88 -21.82 -23.50
C ALA A 308 -24.75 -22.73 -22.98
N PRO A 309 -24.56 -23.96 -23.52
CA PRO A 309 -23.46 -24.82 -23.08
C PRO A 309 -22.08 -24.22 -23.40
N THR A 310 -21.94 -23.47 -24.51
CA THR A 310 -20.68 -22.78 -24.85
C THR A 310 -20.36 -21.71 -23.82
N VAL A 311 -21.31 -20.81 -23.51
CA VAL A 311 -21.13 -19.78 -22.47
C VAL A 311 -20.73 -20.41 -21.14
N ASN A 312 -21.43 -21.46 -20.70
CA ASN A 312 -21.14 -22.13 -19.45
C ASN A 312 -19.77 -22.83 -19.43
N SER A 313 -19.29 -23.34 -20.58
CA SER A 313 -17.94 -23.90 -20.69
C SER A 313 -16.85 -22.82 -20.65
N LEU A 314 -17.17 -21.61 -21.11
CA LEU A 314 -16.23 -20.49 -21.14
C LEU A 314 -16.12 -19.79 -19.78
N LEU A 315 -17.21 -19.72 -19.02
CA LEU A 315 -17.20 -19.26 -17.63
C LEU A 315 -16.65 -20.35 -16.71
N LYS A 316 -15.46 -20.16 -16.16
CA LYS A 316 -14.82 -21.11 -15.24
C LYS A 316 -15.28 -20.89 -13.79
N ARG A 317 -16.58 -20.77 -13.55
CA ARG A 317 -17.15 -20.67 -12.19
C ARG A 317 -16.83 -21.94 -11.38
N LYS A 318 -15.75 -21.89 -10.61
CA LYS A 318 -15.51 -22.80 -9.49
C LYS A 318 -16.02 -22.09 -8.25
N PHE A 319 -17.11 -22.59 -7.67
CA PHE A 319 -17.47 -22.30 -6.29
C PHE A 319 -16.57 -23.11 -5.35
#